data_AF-A0A1G1GYB9-F1
#
_entry.id   AF-A0A1G1GYB9-F1
#
_cell.length_a   1.000
_cell.length_b   1.000
_cell.length_c   1.000
_cell.angle_alpha   90.00
_cell.angle_beta   90.00
_cell.angle_gamma   90.00
#
_symmetry.space_group_name_H-M   'P 1'
#
loop_
_entity.id
_entity.type
_entity.pdbx_description
1 polymer ?
#
loop_
_entity_poly.entity_id
_entity_poly.type
_entity_poly.pdbx_seq_one_letter_code
_entity_poly.pdbx_strand_id
1 'polypeptide(L)'
;MEELQKFLNQIIYDGYRLRDVALGIVIAGIIVILTKKLLRAMKASKTEEYSIRIKCRKCGWEGKVAKYARICPRCGRKAAA
;
A
#
# COMPACT_ATOMS: atom_id res chain seq x y z
N MET A 1 35.65 -22.51 -6.28
CA MET A 1 34.62 -22.06 -7.26
C MET A 1 33.96 -23.22 -8.00
N GLU A 2 34.64 -24.36 -8.22
CA GLU A 2 34.05 -25.55 -8.87
C GLU A 2 32.94 -26.23 -8.07
N GLU A 3 33.05 -26.33 -6.75
CA GLU A 3 32.02 -27.00 -5.92
C GLU A 3 30.68 -26.25 -5.91
N LEU A 4 30.73 -24.92 -6.01
CA LEU A 4 29.54 -24.07 -6.09
C LEU A 4 28.76 -24.33 -7.40
N GLN A 5 29.48 -24.64 -8.49
CA GLN A 5 28.84 -24.95 -9.78
C GLN A 5 28.18 -26.32 -9.78
N LYS A 6 28.73 -27.31 -9.06
CA LYS A 6 28.11 -28.64 -8.91
C LYS A 6 26.80 -28.57 -8.15
N PHE A 7 26.75 -27.82 -7.04
CA PHE A 7 25.50 -27.60 -6.29
C PHE A 7 24.43 -26.88 -7.13
N LEU A 8 24.81 -25.86 -7.89
CA LEU A 8 23.87 -25.08 -8.70
C LEU A 8 23.32 -25.82 -9.94
N ASN A 9 23.98 -26.87 -10.39
CA ASN A 9 23.56 -27.69 -11.53
C ASN A 9 22.85 -28.99 -11.11
N GLN A 10 22.66 -29.21 -9.80
CA GLN A 10 21.88 -30.34 -9.33
C GLN A 10 20.41 -30.14 -9.70
N ILE A 11 19.90 -31.06 -10.51
CA ILE A 11 18.53 -31.04 -11.04
C ILE A 11 17.60 -31.46 -9.90
N ILE A 12 16.71 -30.56 -9.46
CA ILE A 12 15.80 -30.82 -8.34
C ILE A 12 14.52 -31.52 -8.80
N TYR A 13 14.05 -31.22 -10.00
CA TYR A 13 12.82 -31.76 -10.57
C TYR A 13 12.94 -31.77 -12.09
N ASP A 14 12.39 -32.79 -12.75
CA ASP A 14 12.54 -33.08 -14.18
C ASP A 14 12.38 -31.81 -15.05
N GLY A 15 13.50 -31.28 -15.57
CA GLY A 15 13.56 -30.09 -16.42
C GLY A 15 13.85 -28.73 -15.74
N TYR A 16 13.84 -28.61 -14.41
CA TYR A 16 14.10 -27.34 -13.71
C TYR A 16 15.40 -27.37 -12.89
N ARG A 17 16.29 -26.40 -13.13
CA ARG A 17 17.53 -26.24 -12.33
C ARG A 17 17.25 -25.40 -11.09
N LEU A 18 18.09 -25.58 -10.05
CA LEU A 18 18.09 -24.74 -8.84
C LEU A 18 18.07 -23.24 -9.11
N ARG A 19 18.80 -22.83 -10.17
CA ARG A 19 18.85 -21.44 -10.62
C ARG A 19 17.49 -20.93 -11.08
N ASP A 20 16.70 -21.75 -11.77
CA ASP A 20 15.39 -21.37 -12.30
C ASP A 20 14.38 -21.17 -11.16
N VAL A 21 14.41 -22.05 -10.15
CA VAL A 21 13.58 -21.93 -8.95
C VAL A 21 13.96 -20.69 -8.15
N ALA A 22 15.26 -20.45 -7.95
CA ALA A 22 15.74 -19.25 -7.26
C ALA A 22 15.34 -17.97 -8.01
N LEU A 23 15.45 -17.95 -9.34
CA LEU A 23 15.01 -16.83 -10.17
C LEU A 23 13.50 -16.58 -10.01
N GLY A 24 12.70 -17.66 -10.04
CA GLY A 24 11.25 -17.59 -9.87
C GLY A 24 10.85 -16.96 -8.53
N ILE A 25 11.52 -17.34 -7.44
CA ILE A 25 11.29 -16.77 -6.10
C ILE A 25 11.62 -15.27 -6.07
N VAL A 26 12.75 -14.87 -6.67
CA VAL A 26 13.16 -13.45 -6.73
C VAL A 26 12.14 -12.63 -7.52
N ILE A 27 11.72 -13.11 -8.69
CA ILE A 27 10.73 -12.43 -9.54
C ILE A 27 9.38 -12.32 -8.81
N ALA A 28 8.90 -13.41 -8.20
CA ALA A 28 7.67 -13.41 -7.42
C ALA A 28 7.74 -12.41 -6.26
N GLY A 29 8.88 -12.36 -5.54
CA GLY A 29 9.11 -11.39 -4.47
C GLY A 29 9.02 -9.94 -4.95
N ILE A 30 9.63 -9.62 -6.10
CA ILE A 30 9.57 -8.27 -6.69
C ILE A 30 8.12 -7.90 -7.04
N ILE A 31 7.37 -8.81 -7.67
CA ILE A 31 5.96 -8.57 -8.03
C ILE A 31 5.12 -8.29 -6.78
N VAL A 32 5.31 -9.04 -5.70
CA VAL A 32 4.59 -8.83 -4.43
C VAL A 32 4.91 -7.45 -3.83
N ILE A 33 6.18 -7.03 -3.88
CA ILE A 33 6.59 -5.70 -3.37
C ILE A 33 5.96 -4.58 -4.21
N LEU A 34 5.99 -4.70 -5.55
CA LEU A 34 5.43 -3.71 -6.45
C LEU A 34 3.91 -3.59 -6.28
N THR A 35 3.20 -4.71 -6.27
CA THR A 35 1.73 -4.74 -6.08
C THR A 35 1.33 -4.15 -4.72
N LYS A 36 2.06 -4.47 -3.65
CA LYS A 36 1.79 -3.90 -2.31
C LYS A 36 2.03 -2.39 -2.25
N LYS A 37 3.06 -1.88 -2.94
CA LYS A 37 3.30 -0.42 -3.05
C LYS A 37 2.19 0.27 -3.84
N LEU A 38 1.79 -0.29 -4.98
CA LEU A 38 0.68 0.22 -5.80
C LEU A 38 -0.63 0.29 -5.00
N LEU A 39 -0.99 -0.80 -4.31
CA LEU A 39 -2.20 -0.85 -3.47
C LEU A 39 -2.17 0.18 -2.34
N ARG A 40 -1.00 0.42 -1.72
CA ARG A 40 -0.85 1.46 -0.69
C ARG A 40 -1.00 2.87 -1.27
N ALA A 41 -0.41 3.12 -2.43
CA ALA A 41 -0.52 4.42 -3.11
C ALA A 41 -1.98 4.73 -3.52
N MET A 42 -2.69 3.74 -4.05
CA MET A 42 -4.12 3.87 -4.38
C MET A 42 -5.02 4.08 -3.16
N LYS A 43 -4.69 3.48 -2.00
CA LYS A 43 -5.43 3.72 -0.76
C LYS A 43 -5.20 5.15 -0.25
N ALA A 44 -3.98 5.66 -0.34
CA ALA A 44 -3.65 7.01 0.09
C ALA A 44 -4.41 8.08 -0.71
N SER A 45 -4.56 7.90 -2.02
CA SER A 45 -5.30 8.84 -2.87
C SER A 45 -6.81 8.84 -2.57
N LYS A 46 -7.42 7.68 -2.30
CA LYS A 46 -8.84 7.61 -1.92
C LYS A 46 -9.14 8.35 -0.61
N THR A 47 -8.29 8.25 0.41
CA THR A 47 -8.56 8.88 1.72
C THR A 47 -8.61 10.41 1.62
N GLU A 48 -7.83 11.03 0.74
CA GLU A 48 -7.87 12.48 0.56
C GLU A 48 -9.15 12.95 -0.15
N GLU A 49 -9.67 12.19 -1.11
CA GLU A 49 -10.91 12.55 -1.84
C GLU A 49 -12.15 12.59 -0.93
N TYR A 50 -12.18 11.78 0.12
CA TYR A 50 -13.32 11.70 1.05
C TYR A 50 -13.17 12.60 2.28
N SER A 51 -12.13 13.41 2.40
CA SER A 51 -11.93 14.31 3.54
C SER A 51 -11.83 15.77 3.10
N ILE A 52 -12.53 16.66 3.81
CA ILE A 52 -12.47 18.11 3.59
C ILE A 52 -11.99 18.79 4.87
N ARG A 53 -11.18 19.85 4.73
CA ARG A 53 -10.90 20.74 5.86
C ARG A 53 -12.12 21.64 6.07
N ILE A 54 -12.55 21.77 7.32
CA ILE A 54 -13.63 22.67 7.71
C ILE A 54 -13.19 23.52 8.88
N LYS A 55 -13.77 24.73 8.99
CA LYS A 55 -13.62 25.59 10.17
C LYS A 55 -14.99 25.86 10.78
N CYS A 56 -15.18 25.46 12.03
CA CYS A 56 -16.44 25.67 12.73
C CYS A 56 -16.59 27.14 13.14
N ARG A 57 -17.58 27.83 12.59
CA ARG A 57 -17.88 29.23 12.93
C ARG A 57 -18.35 29.44 14.38
N LYS A 58 -18.80 28.39 15.08
CA LYS A 58 -19.30 28.50 16.46
C LYS A 58 -18.21 28.28 17.51
N CYS A 59 -17.45 27.19 17.41
CA CYS A 59 -16.47 26.81 18.43
C CYS A 59 -15.01 27.03 17.99
N GLY A 60 -14.79 27.53 16.77
CA GLY A 60 -13.45 27.80 16.24
C GLY A 60 -12.64 26.57 15.86
N TRP A 61 -13.18 25.35 16.03
CA TRP A 61 -12.47 24.12 15.69
C TRP A 61 -12.16 24.03 14.20
N GLU A 62 -10.92 23.65 13.87
CA GLU A 62 -10.44 23.42 12.51
C GLU A 62 -9.84 22.01 12.42
N GLY A 63 -10.16 21.29 11.34
CA GLY A 63 -9.64 19.95 11.11
C GLY A 63 -10.21 19.31 9.86
N LYS A 64 -9.79 18.08 9.57
CA LYS A 64 -10.33 17.27 8.47
C LYS A 64 -11.54 16.48 8.97
N VAL A 65 -12.66 16.56 8.25
CA VAL A 65 -13.82 15.69 8.45
C VAL A 65 -14.17 14.98 7.14
N ALA A 66 -14.94 13.91 7.24
CA ALA A 66 -15.44 13.24 6.06
C ALA A 66 -16.34 14.18 5.24
N LYS A 67 -16.21 14.16 3.91
CA LYS A 67 -16.94 15.03 2.96
C LYS A 67 -18.47 14.98 3.14
N TYR A 68 -18.99 13.82 3.55
CA TYR A 68 -20.41 13.60 3.87
C TYR A 68 -20.80 14.10 5.27
N ALA A 69 -19.89 14.01 6.23
CA ALA A 69 -20.10 14.46 7.60
C ALA A 69 -19.63 15.92 7.74
N ARG A 70 -20.40 16.87 7.21
CA ARG A 70 -20.20 18.32 7.44
C ARG A 70 -20.61 18.73 8.86
N ILE A 71 -20.32 17.93 9.87
CA ILE A 71 -20.71 18.16 11.26
C ILE A 71 -19.44 18.38 12.09
N CYS A 72 -19.43 19.42 12.91
CA CYS A 72 -18.33 19.68 13.82
C CYS A 72 -18.33 18.66 14.97
N PRO A 73 -17.23 17.91 15.20
CA PRO A 73 -17.17 16.88 16.24
C PRO A 73 -17.20 17.46 17.66
N ARG A 74 -16.87 18.75 17.85
CA ARG A 74 -16.92 19.40 19.17
C ARG A 74 -18.30 19.88 19.57
N CYS A 75 -19.08 20.42 18.63
CA CYS A 75 -20.31 21.15 18.95
C CYS A 75 -21.56 20.62 18.23
N GLY A 76 -21.41 19.60 17.39
CA GLY A 76 -22.51 18.93 16.69
C GLY A 76 -23.21 19.76 15.61
N ARG A 77 -22.77 21.01 15.36
CA ARG A 77 -23.38 21.86 14.32
C ARG A 77 -22.77 21.61 12.95
N LYS A 78 -23.57 21.88 11.91
CA LYS A 78 -23.09 21.88 10.53
C LYS A 78 -21.95 22.89 10.39
N ALA A 79 -20.79 22.41 9.95
CA ALA A 79 -19.68 23.29 9.65
C ALA A 79 -19.91 23.94 8.28
N ALA A 80 -19.59 25.24 8.18
CA ALA A 80 -19.50 25.88 6.88
C ALA A 80 -18.25 25.32 6.19
N ALA A 81 -18.44 24.84 4.96
CA ALA A 81 -17.33 24.54 4.06
C ALA A 81 -16.60 25.84 3.69
#